data_AF-A0A1X9YS39-F1
#
_entry.id   AF-A0A1X9YS39-F1
#
_cell.length_a   1.000
_cell.length_b   1.000
_cell.length_c   1.000
_cell.angle_alpha   90.00
_cell.angle_beta   90.00
_cell.angle_gamma   90.00
#
_symmetry.space_group_name_H-M   'P 1'
#
loop_
_entity.id
_entity.type
_entity.pdbx_description
1 polymer ?
#
loop_
_entity_poly.entity_id
_entity_poly.type
_entity_poly.pdbx_seq_one_letter_code
_entity_poly.pdbx_strand_id
1 'polypeptide(L)'
;MKKYFILLLLTVISLQIHAQRIQFDIFGNLQYESKAQRYTAYLKKDIFDNLIFSDNNNNKLAFTKKYLDLNYKYILEDEEAKITFFRYVINRYISERGYKAKFDVDIFDKVIIEDSKNNRVEIGTDIFGNPTYEEKRNDVVTSIKRDLSGNLEYRSDKEQAFLKKDISNKWGYSDSSGNKFEFSGKTWDKLMHVYESDENIFFFLIHKFLHF
;
A
#
# COMPACT_ATOMS: atom_id res chain seq x y z
N MET A 1 -25.84 10.96 54.13
CA MET A 1 -25.72 9.88 53.11
C MET A 1 -25.67 10.39 51.67
N LYS A 2 -26.39 11.45 51.27
CA LYS A 2 -26.38 11.96 49.87
C LYS A 2 -25.05 12.59 49.39
N LYS A 3 -24.28 13.26 50.26
CA LYS A 3 -23.02 13.94 49.87
C LYS A 3 -21.88 12.97 49.54
N TYR A 4 -21.77 11.85 50.27
CA TYR A 4 -20.77 10.81 49.99
C TYR A 4 -21.13 9.95 48.77
N PHE A 5 -22.42 9.82 48.46
CA PHE A 5 -22.89 9.13 47.26
C PHE A 5 -22.49 9.88 45.97
N ILE A 6 -22.57 11.22 45.98
CA ILE A 6 -22.12 12.06 44.84
C ILE A 6 -20.61 11.98 44.66
N LEU A 7 -19.83 11.96 45.76
CA LEU A 7 -18.38 11.80 45.69
C LEU A 7 -17.98 10.42 45.15
N LEU A 8 -18.68 9.36 45.58
CA LEU A 8 -18.49 8.00 45.08
C LEU A 8 -18.83 7.90 43.58
N LEU A 9 -19.92 8.54 43.13
CA LEU A 9 -20.33 8.57 41.72
C LEU A 9 -19.27 9.29 40.84
N LEU A 10 -18.70 10.39 41.33
CA LEU A 10 -17.60 11.12 40.66
C LEU A 10 -16.32 10.27 40.55
N THR A 11 -16.00 9.48 41.58
CA THR A 11 -14.83 8.58 41.53
C THR A 11 -15.03 7.37 40.62
N VAL A 12 -16.27 6.86 40.50
CA VAL A 12 -16.59 5.73 39.60
C VAL A 12 -16.60 6.17 38.13
N ILE A 13 -16.99 7.42 37.83
CA ILE A 13 -16.91 7.98 36.47
C ILE A 13 -15.45 8.14 36.00
N SER A 14 -14.51 8.40 36.90
CA SER A 14 -13.07 8.49 36.56
C SER A 14 -12.38 7.15 36.28
N LEU A 15 -13.07 6.02 36.48
CA LEU A 15 -12.57 4.68 36.17
C LEU A 15 -13.18 4.13 34.87
N GLN A 16 -13.26 4.96 33.83
CA GLN A 16 -13.34 4.42 32.47
C GLN A 16 -11.98 3.79 32.18
N ILE A 17 -11.91 2.46 32.26
CA ILE A 17 -10.79 1.70 31.69
C ILE A 17 -10.86 1.96 30.18
N HIS A 18 -10.04 2.88 29.68
CA HIS A 18 -10.00 3.23 28.27
C HIS A 18 -9.36 2.05 27.51
N ALA A 19 -10.19 1.10 27.09
CA ALA A 19 -9.82 0.18 26.03
C ALA A 19 -9.48 1.02 24.78
N GLN A 20 -8.52 0.56 23.96
CA GLN A 20 -8.31 1.18 22.65
C GLN A 20 -9.64 1.09 21.89
N ARG A 21 -10.21 2.23 21.52
CA ARG A 21 -11.52 2.27 20.88
C ARG A 21 -11.41 3.07 19.60
N ILE A 22 -11.75 2.38 18.51
CA ILE A 22 -12.17 3.02 17.27
C ILE A 22 -13.67 3.27 17.43
N GLN A 23 -14.11 4.50 17.21
CA GLN A 23 -15.52 4.89 17.30
C GLN A 23 -15.89 5.84 16.17
N PHE A 24 -17.16 5.81 15.77
CA PHE A 24 -17.72 6.82 14.88
C PHE A 24 -18.08 8.09 15.66
N ASP A 25 -17.81 9.24 15.06
CA ASP A 25 -18.35 10.52 15.54
C ASP A 25 -19.75 10.79 14.95
N ILE A 26 -20.36 11.90 15.37
CA ILE A 26 -21.72 12.28 14.95
C ILE A 26 -21.85 12.55 13.45
N PHE A 27 -20.73 12.70 12.73
CA PHE A 27 -20.68 12.90 11.29
C PHE A 27 -20.31 11.61 10.54
N GLY A 28 -20.19 10.48 11.24
CA GLY A 28 -19.79 9.20 10.67
C GLY A 28 -18.30 9.08 10.35
N ASN A 29 -17.45 9.96 10.90
CA ASN A 29 -15.99 9.81 10.78
C ASN A 29 -15.46 8.88 11.87
N LEU A 30 -14.36 8.19 11.61
CA LEU A 30 -13.72 7.35 12.60
C LEU A 30 -12.71 8.13 13.44
N GLN A 31 -12.71 7.87 14.74
CA GLN A 31 -11.77 8.41 15.71
C GLN A 31 -11.12 7.26 16.48
N TYR A 32 -9.81 7.37 16.73
CA TYR A 32 -9.05 6.43 17.55
C TYR A 32 -8.37 7.17 18.69
N GLU A 33 -8.42 6.57 19.87
CA GLU A 33 -7.65 7.01 21.02
C GLU A 33 -6.94 5.82 21.68
N SER A 34 -5.63 5.97 21.88
CA SER A 34 -4.83 4.97 22.61
C SER A 34 -5.17 4.96 24.11
N LYS A 35 -4.94 3.84 24.81
CA LYS A 35 -5.29 3.67 26.23
C LYS A 35 -4.74 4.76 27.17
N ALA A 36 -3.58 5.31 26.83
CA ALA A 36 -2.90 6.36 27.61
C ALA A 36 -3.12 7.77 27.03
N GLN A 37 -4.01 7.92 26.06
CA GLN A 37 -4.34 9.17 25.36
C GLN A 37 -3.13 9.88 24.72
N ARG A 38 -2.03 9.15 24.49
CA ARG A 38 -0.80 9.69 23.89
C ARG A 38 -0.89 9.79 22.37
N TYR A 39 -1.74 8.97 21.77
CA TYR A 39 -1.98 8.95 20.34
C TYR A 39 -3.47 9.03 20.05
N THR A 40 -3.81 9.93 19.13
CA THR A 40 -5.16 10.13 18.60
C THR A 40 -5.10 10.22 17.09
N ALA A 41 -6.03 9.55 16.41
CA ALA A 41 -6.13 9.60 14.96
C ALA A 41 -7.58 9.75 14.51
N TYR A 42 -7.75 10.23 13.28
CA TYR A 42 -9.02 10.50 12.65
C TYR A 42 -8.98 9.99 11.21
N LEU A 43 -10.07 9.38 10.75
CA LEU A 43 -10.30 9.09 9.34
C LEU A 43 -11.64 9.72 8.94
N LYS A 44 -11.56 10.72 8.08
CA LYS A 44 -12.71 11.54 7.66
C LYS A 44 -13.01 11.33 6.20
N LYS A 45 -14.29 11.35 5.85
CA LYS A 45 -14.72 11.40 4.46
C LYS A 45 -14.92 12.85 4.04
N ASP A 46 -14.33 13.27 2.92
CA ASP A 46 -14.57 14.60 2.36
C ASP A 46 -15.81 14.62 1.44
N ILE A 47 -16.09 15.79 0.83
CA ILE A 47 -17.24 15.99 -0.06
C ILE A 47 -17.15 15.23 -1.39
N PHE A 48 -15.99 14.68 -1.74
CA PHE A 48 -15.75 13.91 -2.95
C PHE A 48 -15.63 12.40 -2.63
N ASP A 49 -16.04 11.99 -1.43
CA ASP A 49 -15.88 10.65 -0.89
C ASP A 49 -14.42 10.17 -0.77
N ASN A 50 -13.45 11.09 -0.75
CA ASN A 50 -12.08 10.74 -0.40
C ASN A 50 -11.97 10.44 1.09
N LEU A 51 -11.06 9.54 1.47
CA LEU A 51 -10.73 9.30 2.87
C LEU A 51 -9.46 10.07 3.25
N ILE A 52 -9.58 10.88 4.29
CA ILE A 52 -8.50 11.73 4.82
C ILE A 52 -8.14 11.24 6.22
N PHE A 53 -6.96 10.66 6.35
CA PHE A 53 -6.37 10.31 7.63
C PHE A 53 -5.59 11.49 8.22
N SER A 54 -5.69 11.67 9.54
CA SER A 54 -4.80 12.58 10.29
C SER A 54 -4.60 12.09 11.72
N ASP A 55 -3.49 12.46 12.34
CA ASP A 55 -3.22 12.13 13.75
C ASP A 55 -2.54 13.28 14.52
N ASN A 56 -2.36 13.09 15.82
CA ASN A 56 -1.67 14.06 16.69
C ASN A 56 -0.13 14.06 16.53
N ASN A 57 0.41 13.24 15.63
CA ASN A 57 1.81 13.27 15.22
C ASN A 57 2.02 14.15 13.98
N ASN A 58 0.99 14.90 13.57
CA ASN A 58 0.95 15.72 12.37
C ASN A 58 1.05 14.93 11.06
N ASN A 59 0.75 13.63 11.07
CA ASN A 59 0.67 12.84 9.86
C ASN A 59 -0.65 13.15 9.13
N LYS A 60 -0.64 13.17 7.79
CA LYS A 60 -1.82 13.39 6.95
C LYS A 60 -1.78 12.56 5.68
N LEU A 61 -2.74 11.65 5.49
CA LEU A 61 -2.80 10.82 4.30
C LEU A 61 -4.13 11.05 3.58
N ALA A 62 -4.09 11.22 2.26
CA ALA A 62 -5.27 11.42 1.44
C ALA A 62 -5.42 10.25 0.45
N PHE A 63 -6.56 9.58 0.49
CA PHE A 63 -6.90 8.46 -0.39
C PHE A 63 -8.06 8.89 -1.27
N THR A 64 -7.84 9.01 -2.59
CA THR A 64 -8.93 9.41 -3.49
C THR A 64 -9.98 8.33 -3.60
N LYS A 65 -11.23 8.72 -3.84
CA LYS A 65 -12.32 7.76 -4.10
C LYS A 65 -11.93 6.74 -5.18
N LYS A 66 -11.32 7.21 -6.27
CA LYS A 66 -10.89 6.34 -7.40
C LYS A 66 -9.84 5.32 -6.96
N TYR A 67 -8.85 5.73 -6.15
CA TYR A 67 -7.89 4.80 -5.56
C TYR A 67 -8.55 3.76 -4.65
N LEU A 68 -9.49 4.20 -3.81
CA LEU A 68 -10.23 3.34 -2.90
C LEU A 68 -11.09 2.31 -3.65
N ASP A 69 -11.84 2.73 -4.68
CA ASP A 69 -12.68 1.85 -5.48
C ASP A 69 -11.86 0.74 -6.18
N LEU A 70 -10.64 1.08 -6.63
CA LEU A 70 -9.73 0.15 -7.31
C LEU A 70 -9.09 -0.86 -6.34
N ASN A 71 -8.70 -0.43 -5.14
CA ASN A 71 -7.86 -1.22 -4.23
C ASN A 71 -8.62 -1.82 -3.03
N TYR A 72 -9.79 -1.26 -2.69
CA TYR A 72 -10.55 -1.61 -1.49
C TYR A 72 -12.05 -1.62 -1.81
N LYS A 73 -12.50 -2.69 -2.47
CA LYS A 73 -13.90 -2.85 -2.87
C LYS A 73 -14.86 -2.67 -1.69
N TYR A 74 -15.92 -1.88 -1.88
CA TYR A 74 -16.97 -1.59 -0.89
C TYR A 74 -16.50 -0.84 0.38
N ILE A 75 -15.27 -0.31 0.41
CA ILE A 75 -14.76 0.38 1.59
C ILE A 75 -15.61 1.56 2.03
N LEU A 76 -16.32 2.23 1.13
CA LEU A 76 -17.19 3.35 1.51
C LEU A 76 -18.55 2.91 2.07
N GLU A 77 -18.97 1.69 1.76
CA GLU A 77 -20.28 1.13 2.09
C GLU A 77 -20.21 0.29 3.38
N ASP A 78 -19.10 -0.41 3.61
CA ASP A 78 -18.92 -1.34 4.72
C ASP A 78 -18.19 -0.68 5.91
N GLU A 79 -18.87 -0.61 7.06
CA GLU A 79 -18.32 -0.07 8.30
C GLU A 79 -17.15 -0.89 8.86
N GLU A 80 -17.21 -2.21 8.79
CA GLU A 80 -16.15 -3.10 9.28
C GLU A 80 -14.91 -2.98 8.39
N ALA A 81 -15.10 -2.87 7.07
CA ALA A 81 -14.03 -2.58 6.13
C ALA A 81 -13.36 -1.23 6.47
N LYS A 82 -14.13 -0.16 6.74
CA LYS A 82 -13.61 1.16 7.14
C LYS A 82 -12.79 1.09 8.41
N ILE A 83 -13.30 0.39 9.43
CA ILE A 83 -12.61 0.21 10.71
C ILE A 83 -11.29 -0.55 10.50
N THR A 84 -11.31 -1.59 9.68
CA THR A 84 -10.12 -2.40 9.39
C THR A 84 -9.07 -1.61 8.63
N PHE A 85 -9.47 -0.87 7.60
CA PHE A 85 -8.60 0.05 6.87
C PHE A 85 -8.01 1.12 7.79
N PHE A 86 -8.83 1.75 8.64
CA PHE A 86 -8.36 2.75 9.58
C PHE A 86 -7.31 2.19 10.55
N ARG A 87 -7.55 0.98 11.09
CA ARG A 87 -6.59 0.28 11.94
C ARG A 87 -5.28 -0.01 11.21
N TYR A 88 -5.35 -0.43 9.95
CA TYR A 88 -4.18 -0.64 9.10
C TYR A 88 -3.35 0.64 8.94
N VAL A 89 -4.00 1.77 8.60
CA VAL A 89 -3.33 3.06 8.44
C VAL A 89 -2.69 3.51 9.75
N ILE A 90 -3.41 3.42 10.88
CA ILE A 90 -2.84 3.72 12.21
C ILE A 90 -1.59 2.88 12.46
N ASN A 91 -1.70 1.55 12.35
CA ASN A 91 -0.58 0.65 12.66
C ASN A 91 0.64 0.91 11.78
N ARG A 92 0.42 1.29 10.52
CA ARG A 92 1.50 1.57 9.58
C ARG A 92 2.21 2.89 9.87
N TYR A 93 1.50 3.92 10.32
CA TYR A 93 2.04 5.29 10.41
C TYR A 93 2.14 5.86 11.84
N ILE A 94 1.77 5.11 12.89
CA ILE A 94 1.81 5.57 14.29
C ILE A 94 3.21 6.03 14.77
N SER A 95 4.26 5.42 14.23
CA SER A 95 5.66 5.77 14.54
C SER A 95 6.16 6.99 13.76
N GLU A 96 5.49 7.38 12.68
CA GLU A 96 5.89 8.51 11.84
C GLU A 96 5.55 9.85 12.50
N ARG A 97 6.24 10.91 12.06
CA ARG A 97 6.04 12.29 12.53
C ARG A 97 6.01 13.22 11.33
N GLY A 98 4.92 13.96 11.16
CA GLY A 98 4.75 14.91 10.05
C GLY A 98 4.68 14.28 8.67
N TYR A 99 4.49 12.96 8.56
CA TYR A 99 4.45 12.24 7.29
C TYR A 99 3.18 12.57 6.51
N LYS A 100 3.31 12.88 5.23
CA LYS A 100 2.18 13.14 4.35
C LYS A 100 2.26 12.24 3.13
N ALA A 101 1.12 11.72 2.71
CA ALA A 101 1.05 10.92 1.49
C ALA A 101 -0.28 11.13 0.76
N LYS A 102 -0.24 11.03 -0.57
CA LYS A 102 -1.41 11.07 -1.45
C LYS A 102 -1.45 9.79 -2.26
N PHE A 103 -2.61 9.14 -2.28
CA PHE A 103 -2.89 7.93 -3.04
C PHE A 103 -3.98 8.28 -4.04
N ASP A 104 -3.63 8.25 -5.32
CA ASP A 104 -4.45 8.75 -6.40
C ASP A 104 -4.51 7.76 -7.58
N VAL A 105 -5.44 8.00 -8.49
CA VAL A 105 -5.50 7.36 -9.79
C VAL A 105 -5.68 8.44 -10.86
N ASP A 106 -4.78 8.49 -11.83
CA ASP A 106 -4.80 9.52 -12.86
C ASP A 106 -5.89 9.27 -13.93
N ILE A 107 -5.90 10.11 -14.96
CA ILE A 107 -6.87 10.04 -16.06
C ILE A 107 -6.66 8.84 -16.99
N PHE A 108 -5.51 8.16 -16.90
CA PHE A 108 -5.16 6.96 -17.66
C PHE A 108 -5.25 5.69 -16.80
N ASP A 109 -5.97 5.77 -15.67
CA ASP A 109 -6.15 4.68 -14.72
C ASP A 109 -4.85 4.18 -14.08
N LYS A 110 -3.79 5.00 -14.07
CA LYS A 110 -2.56 4.70 -13.35
C LYS A 110 -2.69 5.09 -11.89
N VAL A 111 -2.35 4.16 -11.00
CA VAL A 111 -2.19 4.43 -9.57
C VAL A 111 -0.94 5.28 -9.36
N ILE A 112 -1.07 6.40 -8.67
CA ILE A 112 0.03 7.29 -8.30
C ILE A 112 0.03 7.46 -6.79
N ILE A 113 1.16 7.15 -6.16
CA ILE A 113 1.38 7.33 -4.72
C ILE A 113 2.58 8.25 -4.53
N GLU A 114 2.40 9.36 -3.82
CA GLU A 114 3.47 10.33 -3.56
C GLU A 114 3.49 10.67 -2.07
N ASP A 115 4.68 10.90 -1.52
CA ASP A 115 4.83 11.22 -0.11
C ASP A 115 5.78 12.39 0.22
N SER A 116 5.73 12.83 1.47
CA SER A 116 6.53 13.94 1.99
C SER A 116 8.02 13.60 2.15
N LYS A 117 8.42 12.35 1.89
CA LYS A 117 9.81 11.91 1.85
C LYS A 117 10.34 11.89 0.40
N ASN A 118 9.61 12.51 -0.53
CA ASN A 118 9.96 12.58 -1.96
C ASN A 118 9.98 11.21 -2.66
N ASN A 119 9.23 10.23 -2.11
CA ASN A 119 9.00 8.98 -2.79
C ASN A 119 7.80 9.12 -3.74
N ARG A 120 7.86 8.41 -4.87
CA ARG A 120 6.78 8.32 -5.86
C ARG A 120 6.67 6.91 -6.40
N VAL A 121 5.46 6.37 -6.48
CA VAL A 121 5.16 5.09 -7.12
C VAL A 121 4.10 5.34 -8.19
N GLU A 122 4.32 4.79 -9.38
CA GLU A 122 3.38 4.77 -10.50
C GLU A 122 3.18 3.32 -10.95
N ILE A 123 1.92 2.87 -10.97
CA ILE A 123 1.54 1.52 -11.40
C ILE A 123 0.39 1.67 -12.40
N GLY A 124 0.51 1.02 -13.56
CA GLY A 124 -0.56 1.07 -14.57
C GLY A 124 -0.19 0.27 -15.80
N THR A 125 -0.71 0.66 -16.95
CA THR A 125 -0.42 0.02 -18.23
C THR A 125 0.24 0.98 -19.22
N ASP A 126 1.07 0.43 -20.11
CA ASP A 126 1.57 1.16 -21.28
C ASP A 126 0.49 1.27 -22.38
N ILE A 127 0.84 1.95 -23.48
CA ILE A 127 -0.06 2.14 -24.63
C ILE A 127 -0.43 0.84 -25.37
N PHE A 128 0.27 -0.25 -25.09
CA PHE A 128 0.02 -1.58 -25.66
C PHE A 128 -0.73 -2.48 -24.68
N GLY A 129 -1.09 -1.97 -23.50
CA GLY A 129 -1.82 -2.70 -22.45
C GLY A 129 -0.92 -3.54 -21.54
N ASN A 130 0.41 -3.40 -21.62
CA ASN A 130 1.31 -4.15 -20.74
C ASN A 130 1.41 -3.49 -19.36
N PRO A 131 1.47 -4.27 -18.26
CA PRO A 131 1.71 -3.73 -16.94
C PRO A 131 3.04 -2.96 -16.86
N THR A 132 3.02 -1.85 -16.12
CA THR A 132 4.18 -1.00 -15.85
C THR A 132 4.26 -0.70 -14.37
N TYR A 133 5.49 -0.66 -13.87
CA TYR A 133 5.82 -0.25 -12.51
C TYR A 133 6.99 0.72 -12.58
N GLU A 134 6.86 1.86 -11.90
CA GLU A 134 7.95 2.78 -11.67
C GLU A 134 7.90 3.27 -10.23
N GLU A 135 9.04 3.24 -9.55
CA GLU A 135 9.19 3.69 -8.19
C GLU A 135 10.44 4.56 -8.09
N LYS A 136 10.25 5.75 -7.54
CA LYS A 136 11.33 6.63 -7.10
C LYS A 136 11.37 6.62 -5.58
N ARG A 137 12.50 6.22 -5.02
CA ARG A 137 12.80 6.39 -3.59
C ARG A 137 14.08 7.20 -3.43
N ASN A 138 13.97 8.37 -2.81
CA ASN A 138 15.04 9.37 -2.80
C ASN A 138 15.52 9.68 -4.24
N ASP A 139 16.78 9.39 -4.56
CA ASP A 139 17.38 9.60 -5.89
C ASP A 139 17.41 8.33 -6.74
N VAL A 140 16.95 7.20 -6.22
CA VAL A 140 16.96 5.91 -6.94
C VAL A 140 15.63 5.71 -7.66
N VAL A 141 15.70 5.44 -8.96
CA VAL A 141 14.54 5.07 -9.78
C VAL A 141 14.63 3.59 -10.11
N THR A 142 13.55 2.87 -9.80
CA THR A 142 13.36 1.46 -10.12
C THR A 142 12.17 1.32 -11.06
N SER A 143 12.27 0.48 -12.08
CA SER A 143 11.16 0.26 -13.01
C SER A 143 11.11 -1.18 -13.52
N ILE A 144 9.90 -1.63 -13.84
CA ILE A 144 9.66 -2.86 -14.59
C ILE A 144 8.79 -2.53 -15.80
N LYS A 145 9.23 -2.99 -16.97
CA LYS A 145 8.58 -2.76 -18.26
C LYS A 145 8.60 -4.02 -19.10
N ARG A 146 7.59 -4.15 -19.95
CA ARG A 146 7.54 -5.18 -21.01
C ARG A 146 7.86 -4.54 -22.36
N ASP A 147 8.70 -5.20 -23.15
CA ASP A 147 8.97 -4.78 -24.52
C ASP A 147 7.96 -5.38 -25.52
N LEU A 148 8.03 -4.94 -26.78
CA LEU A 148 7.14 -5.41 -27.86
C LEU A 148 7.31 -6.90 -28.20
N SER A 149 8.43 -7.52 -27.78
CA SER A 149 8.66 -8.95 -27.95
C SER A 149 8.13 -9.77 -26.77
N GLY A 150 7.49 -9.11 -25.79
CA GLY A 150 7.00 -9.73 -24.58
C GLY A 150 8.09 -10.00 -23.54
N ASN A 151 9.29 -9.47 -23.69
CA ASN A 151 10.33 -9.62 -22.67
C ASN A 151 10.11 -8.63 -21.52
N LEU A 152 10.43 -9.06 -20.31
CA LEU A 152 10.36 -8.21 -19.13
C LEU A 152 11.77 -7.73 -18.76
N GLU A 153 11.85 -6.46 -18.40
CA GLU A 153 13.06 -5.80 -17.95
C GLU A 153 12.82 -5.11 -16.61
N TYR A 154 13.73 -5.35 -15.68
CA TYR A 154 13.88 -4.62 -14.43
C TYR A 154 15.10 -3.71 -14.53
N ARG A 155 14.95 -2.44 -14.14
CA ARG A 155 16.07 -1.50 -14.01
C ARG A 155 16.00 -0.75 -12.70
N SER A 156 17.14 -0.64 -12.05
CA SER A 156 17.47 0.30 -10.99
C SER A 156 18.84 0.92 -11.30
N ASP A 157 19.27 1.92 -10.54
CA ASP A 157 20.55 2.61 -10.75
C ASP A 157 21.75 1.64 -10.74
N LYS A 158 21.68 0.60 -9.90
CA LYS A 158 22.78 -0.36 -9.68
C LYS A 158 22.51 -1.74 -10.25
N GLU A 159 21.25 -2.06 -10.50
CA GLU A 159 20.78 -3.41 -10.70
C GLU A 159 19.89 -3.51 -11.93
N GLN A 160 20.03 -4.61 -12.67
CA GLN A 160 19.23 -4.87 -13.85
C GLN A 160 18.90 -6.35 -13.92
N ALA A 161 17.70 -6.69 -14.35
CA ALA A 161 17.33 -8.07 -14.66
C ALA A 161 16.47 -8.14 -15.91
N PHE A 162 16.47 -9.32 -16.52
CA PHE A 162 15.73 -9.62 -17.72
C PHE A 162 15.08 -10.97 -17.59
N LEU A 163 13.84 -11.07 -18.04
CA LEU A 163 13.16 -12.33 -18.29
C LEU A 163 12.72 -12.34 -19.75
N LYS A 164 13.30 -13.26 -20.53
CA LYS A 164 13.13 -13.31 -21.98
C LYS A 164 12.67 -14.69 -22.42
N LYS A 165 11.87 -14.73 -23.48
CA LYS A 165 11.51 -15.98 -24.16
C LYS A 165 12.43 -16.20 -25.35
N ASP A 166 13.05 -17.37 -25.45
CA ASP A 166 13.87 -17.72 -26.60
C ASP A 166 13.03 -18.23 -27.78
N ILE A 167 13.67 -18.41 -28.93
CA ILE A 167 13.05 -18.91 -30.16
C ILE A 167 12.56 -20.37 -30.06
N SER A 168 12.98 -21.10 -29.02
CA SER A 168 12.56 -22.47 -28.72
C SER A 168 11.45 -22.53 -27.65
N ASN A 169 10.81 -21.39 -27.35
CA ASN A 169 9.80 -21.23 -26.31
C ASN A 169 10.28 -21.54 -24.88
N LYS A 170 11.57 -21.44 -24.61
CA LYS A 170 12.12 -21.50 -23.24
C LYS A 170 12.21 -20.11 -22.64
N TRP A 171 12.10 -20.03 -21.32
CA TRP A 171 12.24 -18.77 -20.60
C TRP A 171 13.61 -18.69 -19.94
N GLY A 172 14.28 -17.56 -20.14
CA GLY A 172 15.60 -17.27 -19.59
C GLY A 172 15.54 -16.06 -18.67
N TYR A 173 16.06 -16.21 -17.45
CA TYR A 173 16.34 -15.11 -16.54
C TYR A 173 17.82 -14.77 -16.54
N SER A 174 18.15 -13.49 -16.47
CA SER A 174 19.51 -13.03 -16.22
C SER A 174 19.51 -11.72 -15.44
N ASP A 175 20.50 -11.50 -14.58
CA ASP A 175 20.66 -10.23 -13.86
C ASP A 175 22.10 -9.69 -13.82
N SER A 176 22.23 -8.46 -13.31
CA SER A 176 23.48 -7.73 -13.15
C SER A 176 24.41 -8.32 -12.09
N SER A 177 23.90 -9.19 -11.21
CA SER A 177 24.72 -9.97 -10.26
C SER A 177 25.35 -11.20 -10.91
N GLY A 178 25.04 -11.45 -12.18
CA GLY A 178 25.59 -12.55 -12.97
C GLY A 178 24.78 -13.84 -12.89
N ASN A 179 23.63 -13.85 -12.21
CA ASN A 179 22.77 -15.01 -12.17
C ASN A 179 22.16 -15.26 -13.55
N LYS A 180 22.05 -16.53 -13.94
CA LYS A 180 21.40 -16.96 -15.19
C LYS A 180 20.63 -18.25 -14.94
N PHE A 181 19.35 -18.26 -15.29
CA PHE A 181 18.49 -19.44 -15.21
C PHE A 181 17.80 -19.68 -16.54
N GLU A 182 17.68 -20.94 -16.93
CA GLU A 182 16.85 -21.35 -18.05
C GLU A 182 15.76 -22.30 -17.53
N PHE A 183 14.53 -22.05 -17.96
CA PHE A 183 13.38 -22.86 -17.60
C PHE A 183 12.87 -23.58 -18.85
N SER A 184 12.80 -24.90 -18.76
CA SER A 184 12.07 -25.70 -19.76
C SER A 184 10.59 -25.32 -19.75
N GLY A 185 9.89 -25.50 -20.87
CA GLY A 185 8.44 -25.23 -20.97
C GLY A 185 7.64 -25.90 -19.85
N LYS A 186 7.91 -27.18 -19.54
CA LYS A 186 7.23 -27.90 -18.45
C LYS A 186 7.46 -27.29 -17.07
N THR A 187 8.66 -26.75 -16.81
CA THR A 187 8.95 -26.05 -15.55
C THR A 187 8.24 -24.71 -15.52
N TRP A 188 8.24 -24.00 -16.65
CA TRP A 188 7.56 -22.72 -16.80
C TRP A 188 6.05 -22.85 -16.56
N ASP A 189 5.40 -23.86 -17.12
CA ASP A 189 3.96 -24.11 -16.93
C ASP A 189 3.61 -24.31 -15.45
N LYS A 190 4.49 -24.97 -14.69
CA LYS A 190 4.33 -25.12 -13.24
C LYS A 190 4.47 -23.79 -12.51
N LEU A 191 5.45 -22.96 -12.89
CA LEU A 191 5.62 -21.63 -12.32
C LEU A 191 4.40 -20.75 -12.63
N MET A 192 3.89 -20.78 -13.86
CA MET A 192 2.68 -20.05 -14.25
C MET A 192 1.46 -20.49 -13.44
N HIS A 193 1.35 -21.77 -13.07
CA HIS A 193 0.26 -22.24 -12.20
C HIS A 193 0.36 -21.71 -10.77
N VAL A 194 1.57 -21.48 -10.26
CA VAL A 194 1.82 -21.02 -8.88
C VAL A 194 1.76 -19.50 -8.78
N TYR A 195 2.34 -18.81 -9.76
CA TYR A 195 2.52 -17.35 -9.74
C TYR A 195 1.52 -16.62 -10.63
N GLU A 196 0.72 -17.32 -11.42
CA GLU A 196 -0.37 -16.80 -12.27
C GLU A 196 0.06 -15.95 -13.48
N SER A 197 1.24 -15.32 -13.45
CA SER A 197 1.79 -14.53 -14.55
C SER A 197 3.31 -14.58 -14.63
N ASP A 198 3.88 -14.28 -15.80
CA ASP A 198 5.32 -14.18 -16.00
C ASP A 198 5.93 -12.96 -15.31
N GLU A 199 5.17 -11.86 -15.13
CA GLU A 199 5.57 -10.76 -14.26
C GLU A 199 5.75 -11.22 -12.82
N ASN A 200 4.80 -11.98 -12.27
CA ASN A 200 4.88 -12.47 -10.89
C ASN A 200 6.06 -13.44 -10.69
N ILE A 201 6.34 -14.28 -11.68
CA ILE A 201 7.55 -15.11 -11.68
C ILE A 201 8.79 -14.22 -11.71
N PHE A 202 8.82 -13.18 -12.55
CA PHE A 202 9.95 -12.27 -12.64
C PHE A 202 10.21 -11.51 -11.33
N PHE A 203 9.15 -10.99 -10.69
CA PHE A 203 9.21 -10.38 -9.37
C PHE A 203 9.78 -11.34 -8.33
N PHE A 204 9.32 -12.59 -8.33
CA PHE A 204 9.86 -13.63 -7.46
C PHE A 204 11.36 -13.83 -7.69
N LEU A 205 11.82 -13.94 -8.94
CA LEU A 205 13.23 -14.14 -9.26
C LEU A 205 14.09 -12.94 -8.83
N ILE A 206 13.66 -11.71 -9.10
CA ILE A 206 14.35 -10.49 -8.67
C ILE A 206 14.46 -10.44 -7.15
N HIS A 207 13.34 -10.63 -6.44
CA HIS A 207 13.33 -10.59 -4.98
C HIS A 207 14.18 -11.69 -4.36
N LYS A 208 14.26 -12.86 -5.00
CA LYS A 208 14.99 -14.01 -4.48
C LYS A 208 16.49 -13.98 -4.76
N PHE A 209 16.90 -13.42 -5.91
CA PHE A 209 18.26 -13.59 -6.44
C PHE A 209 19.01 -12.28 -6.70
N LEU A 210 18.33 -11.15 -6.88
CA LEU A 210 18.96 -9.86 -7.16
C LEU A 210 19.01 -8.97 -5.92
N HIS A 211 17.88 -8.78 -5.24
CA HIS A 211 17.82 -7.97 -4.02
C HIS A 211 18.33 -8.77 -2.82
N PHE A 212 19.53 -8.44 -2.33
CA PHE A 212 20.13 -8.97 -1.10
C PHE A 212 19.86 -8.04 0.09
#